data_AF-A0A1F5L241-F1
#
_entry.id   AF-A0A1F5L241-F1
#
_cell.length_a   1.000
_cell.length_b   1.000
_cell.length_c   1.000
_cell.angle_alpha   90.00
_cell.angle_beta   90.00
_cell.angle_gamma   90.00
#
_symmetry.space_group_name_H-M   'P 1'
#
loop_
_entity.id
_entity.type
_entity.pdbx_description
1 polymer ?
#
loop_
_entity_poly.entity_id
_entity_poly.type
_entity_poly.pdbx_seq_one_letter_code
_entity_poly.pdbx_strand_id
1 'polypeptide(L)'
;MPHKKTLGLYKGLPKPYTSILIQMRSQRIGLRHFLFKIATTQQRAEGATDRCHCDEGSQTPMHVLLQCPLYTALRATMLNKVWYKTDLGRTTDYDTIISDSQAIRYVAEFMHRTGLLGQFRQVDYEDVDASINTPE
;
A
#
# COMPACT_ATOMS: atom_id res chain seq x y z
N MET A 1 4.79 -19.28 -11.12
CA MET A 1 5.41 -18.26 -12.00
C MET A 1 4.52 -17.02 -12.03
N PRO A 2 5.07 -15.79 -12.02
CA PRO A 2 4.25 -14.59 -12.19
C PRO A 2 3.62 -14.60 -13.59
N HIS A 3 2.29 -14.55 -13.63
CA HIS A 3 1.51 -14.54 -14.87
C HIS A 3 1.68 -13.18 -15.60
N LYS A 4 1.69 -13.16 -16.94
CA LYS A 4 1.92 -11.95 -17.77
C LYS A 4 1.04 -10.75 -17.37
N LYS A 5 -0.21 -11.01 -16.95
CA LYS A 5 -1.15 -10.01 -16.41
C LYS A 5 -0.64 -9.30 -15.15
N THR A 6 0.16 -9.98 -14.33
CA THR A 6 0.74 -9.46 -13.08
C THR A 6 1.82 -8.41 -13.36
N LEU A 7 2.57 -8.54 -14.46
CA LEU A 7 3.62 -7.59 -14.83
C LEU A 7 3.04 -6.27 -15.36
N GLY A 8 1.88 -6.33 -16.04
CA GLY A 8 1.17 -5.15 -16.53
C GLY A 8 0.77 -4.17 -15.42
N LEU A 9 0.49 -4.68 -14.21
CA LEU A 9 0.11 -3.86 -13.05
C LEU A 9 1.20 -2.87 -12.61
N TYR A 10 2.46 -3.17 -12.91
CA TYR A 10 3.60 -2.35 -12.45
C TYR A 10 4.30 -1.57 -13.57
N LYS A 11 3.80 -1.66 -14.82
CA LYS A 11 4.44 -0.99 -15.98
C LYS A 11 4.50 0.52 -15.73
N GLY A 12 5.70 1.10 -15.84
CA GLY A 12 5.91 2.54 -15.71
C GLY A 12 5.84 3.09 -14.27
N LEU A 13 5.80 2.23 -13.24
CA LEU A 13 5.88 2.68 -11.85
C LEU A 13 7.33 2.86 -11.38
N PRO A 14 7.62 3.87 -10.53
CA PRO A 14 8.89 3.96 -9.83
C PRO A 14 9.17 2.70 -9.01
N LYS A 15 10.43 2.28 -8.93
CA LYS A 15 10.86 1.07 -8.20
C LYS A 15 10.29 0.98 -6.77
N PRO A 16 10.26 2.06 -5.96
CA PRO A 16 9.67 1.99 -4.64
C PRO A 16 8.18 1.62 -4.65
N TYR A 17 7.40 2.18 -5.58
CA TYR A 17 5.97 1.87 -5.70
C TYR A 17 5.79 0.42 -6.12
N THR A 18 6.53 -0.05 -7.11
CA THR A 18 6.53 -1.47 -7.48
C THR A 18 6.85 -2.36 -6.28
N SER A 19 7.85 -2.00 -5.47
CA SER A 19 8.22 -2.75 -4.27
C SER A 19 7.11 -2.75 -3.21
N ILE A 20 6.53 -1.58 -2.92
CA ILE A 20 5.40 -1.45 -1.99
C ILE A 20 4.25 -2.36 -2.42
N LEU A 21 3.89 -2.33 -3.70
CA LEU A 21 2.75 -3.08 -4.23
C LEU A 21 2.96 -4.59 -4.22
N ILE A 22 4.14 -5.06 -4.60
CA ILE A 22 4.49 -6.49 -4.49
C ILE A 22 4.38 -6.96 -3.03
N GLN A 23 4.86 -6.15 -2.09
CA GLN A 23 4.80 -6.46 -0.66
C GLN A 23 3.36 -6.41 -0.10
N MET A 24 2.55 -5.43 -0.52
CA MET A 24 1.13 -5.32 -0.15
C MET A 24 0.32 -6.53 -0.63
N ARG A 25 0.46 -6.91 -1.91
CA ARG A 25 -0.30 -8.03 -2.50
C ARG A 25 0.09 -9.38 -1.92
N SER A 26 1.34 -9.55 -1.53
CA SER A 26 1.81 -10.77 -0.87
C SER A 26 1.56 -10.78 0.64
N GLN A 27 1.07 -9.68 1.23
CA GLN A 27 0.94 -9.47 2.68
C GLN A 27 2.30 -9.57 3.42
N ARG A 28 3.42 -9.55 2.70
CA ARG A 28 4.80 -9.67 3.21
C ARG A 28 5.48 -8.32 3.12
N ILE A 29 5.02 -7.38 3.94
CA ILE A 29 5.45 -5.99 3.95
C ILE A 29 6.00 -5.61 5.33
N GLY A 30 6.90 -4.63 5.41
CA GLY A 30 7.52 -4.14 6.65
C GLY A 30 6.57 -3.45 7.65
N LEU A 31 5.33 -3.91 7.78
CA LEU A 31 4.38 -3.49 8.81
C LEU A 31 4.51 -4.39 10.05
N ARG A 32 4.08 -3.88 11.21
CA ARG A 32 4.26 -4.57 12.49
C ARG A 32 3.73 -5.98 12.52
N HIS A 33 2.58 -6.26 11.88
CA HIS A 33 2.02 -7.61 11.89
C HIS A 33 2.95 -8.64 11.23
N PHE A 34 3.45 -8.34 10.03
CA PHE A 34 4.36 -9.25 9.33
C PHE A 34 5.70 -9.37 10.06
N LEU A 35 6.27 -8.25 10.51
CA LEU A 35 7.51 -8.23 11.28
C LEU A 35 7.37 -9.05 12.58
N PHE A 36 6.25 -8.92 13.27
CA PHE A 36 5.95 -9.68 14.49
C PHE A 36 5.89 -11.18 14.21
N LYS A 37 5.33 -11.58 13.06
CA LYS A 37 5.17 -12.97 12.63
C LYS A 37 6.49 -13.64 12.22
N ILE A 38 7.41 -12.89 11.60
CA ILE A 38 8.70 -13.44 11.14
C ILE A 38 9.81 -13.31 12.19
N ALA A 39 9.63 -12.49 13.23
CA ALA A 39 10.58 -12.37 14.31
C ALA A 39 10.64 -13.68 15.11
N THR A 40 11.85 -14.21 15.29
CA THR A 40 12.09 -15.31 16.25
C THR A 40 12.02 -14.76 17.67
N THR A 41 11.76 -15.62 18.67
CA THR A 41 11.69 -15.20 20.08
C THR A 41 12.97 -14.47 20.54
N GLN A 42 14.14 -14.86 20.01
CA GLN A 42 15.42 -14.24 20.33
C GLN A 42 15.65 -12.89 19.64
N GLN A 43 15.00 -12.64 18.48
CA GLN A 43 15.12 -11.39 17.72
C GLN A 43 13.96 -10.43 17.99
N ARG A 44 13.01 -10.83 18.84
CA ARG A 44 11.87 -10.00 19.19
C ARG A 44 12.36 -8.88 20.11
N ALA A 45 12.40 -7.66 19.58
CA ALA A 45 12.69 -6.48 20.38
C ALA A 45 11.74 -6.41 21.58
N GLU A 46 12.24 -5.97 22.72
CA GLU A 46 11.42 -5.74 23.90
C GLU A 46 10.29 -4.77 23.56
N GLY A 47 9.04 -5.12 23.90
CA GLY A 47 7.86 -4.36 23.49
C GLY A 47 7.42 -4.53 22.02
N ALA A 48 8.01 -5.45 21.25
CA ALA A 48 7.58 -5.72 19.88
C ALA A 48 6.16 -6.31 19.86
N THR A 49 5.25 -5.54 19.27
CA THR A 49 3.83 -5.87 19.11
C THR A 49 3.43 -5.88 17.64
N ASP A 50 2.46 -6.72 17.29
CA ASP A 50 1.84 -6.71 15.96
C ASP A 50 0.83 -5.57 15.82
N ARG A 51 0.47 -4.92 16.93
CA ARG A 51 -0.57 -3.91 17.01
C ARG A 51 -0.22 -2.62 16.28
N CYS A 52 -1.22 -2.07 15.60
CA CYS A 52 -1.17 -0.73 15.05
C CYS A 52 -1.20 0.32 16.16
N HIS A 53 -0.56 1.47 15.93
CA HIS A 53 -0.55 2.60 16.86
C HIS A 53 -1.92 3.23 17.11
N CYS A 54 -2.93 2.92 16.29
CA CYS A 54 -4.30 3.36 16.53
C CYS A 54 -5.02 2.51 17.58
N ASP A 55 -4.42 1.41 18.03
CA ASP A 55 -4.97 0.49 19.01
C ASP A 55 -6.34 -0.14 18.66
N GLU A 56 -6.64 -0.29 17.37
CA GLU A 56 -7.86 -0.98 16.90
C GLU A 56 -7.60 -2.36 16.25
N GLY A 57 -6.35 -2.82 16.23
CA GLY A 57 -6.01 -4.16 15.72
C GLY A 57 -4.54 -4.32 15.33
N SER A 58 -4.22 -5.44 14.69
CA SER A 58 -2.90 -5.70 14.11
C SER A 58 -2.64 -4.77 12.91
N GLN A 59 -1.40 -4.30 12.76
CA GLN A 59 -1.02 -3.44 11.64
C GLN A 59 -0.82 -4.27 10.36
N THR A 60 -1.91 -4.65 9.70
CA THR A 60 -1.91 -5.32 8.41
C THR A 60 -2.11 -4.33 7.26
N PRO A 61 -1.75 -4.70 6.00
CA PRO A 61 -2.11 -3.94 4.81
C PRO A 61 -3.59 -3.55 4.73
N MET A 62 -4.48 -4.50 5.00
CA MET A 62 -5.92 -4.28 5.01
C MET A 62 -6.33 -3.23 6.05
N HIS A 63 -5.79 -3.36 7.27
CA HIS A 63 -6.07 -2.43 8.34
C HIS A 63 -5.60 -1.01 7.97
N VAL A 64 -4.34 -0.87 7.55
CA VAL A 64 -3.77 0.44 7.18
C VAL A 64 -4.54 1.06 6.01
N LEU A 65 -4.84 0.28 4.97
CA LEU A 65 -5.48 0.77 3.73
C LEU A 65 -6.95 1.15 3.91
N LEU A 66 -7.71 0.40 4.71
CA LEU A 66 -9.18 0.50 4.72
C LEU A 66 -9.80 0.88 6.07
N GLN A 67 -9.11 0.66 7.19
CA GLN A 67 -9.73 0.72 8.52
C GLN A 67 -9.07 1.77 9.43
N CYS A 68 -7.75 1.90 9.37
CA CYS A 68 -6.98 2.62 10.37
C CYS A 68 -7.41 4.10 10.48
N PRO A 69 -7.85 4.58 11.65
CA PRO A 69 -8.37 5.94 11.81
C PRO A 69 -7.28 7.01 11.64
N LEU A 70 -6.01 6.66 11.92
CA LEU A 70 -4.86 7.56 11.76
C LEU A 70 -4.67 8.04 10.32
N TYR A 71 -5.15 7.28 9.34
CA TYR A 71 -4.98 7.58 7.91
C TYR A 71 -6.29 8.00 7.23
N THR A 72 -7.31 8.42 7.98
CA THR A 72 -8.64 8.75 7.42
C THR A 72 -8.59 9.78 6.31
N ALA A 73 -7.91 10.92 6.51
CA ALA A 73 -7.81 11.97 5.50
C ALA A 73 -7.04 11.51 4.24
N LEU A 74 -5.94 10.78 4.44
CA LEU A 74 -5.13 10.23 3.37
C LEU A 74 -5.90 9.16 2.57
N ARG A 75 -6.66 8.31 3.27
CA ARG A 75 -7.53 7.29 2.69
C ARG A 75 -8.66 7.91 1.89
N ALA A 76 -9.28 8.97 2.39
CA ALA A 76 -10.32 9.69 1.65
C ALA A 76 -9.78 10.27 0.34
N THR A 77 -8.56 10.84 0.36
CA THR A 77 -7.89 11.34 -0.86
C THR A 77 -7.66 10.20 -1.86
N MET A 78 -7.11 9.08 -1.41
CA MET A 78 -6.87 7.90 -2.24
C MET A 78 -8.17 7.33 -2.81
N LEU A 79 -9.21 7.14 -1.98
CA LEU A 79 -10.50 6.59 -2.40
C LEU A 79 -11.19 7.51 -3.41
N ASN A 80 -11.13 8.83 -3.24
CA ASN A 80 -11.63 9.77 -4.25
C ASN A 80 -10.92 9.56 -5.60
N LYS A 81 -9.59 9.42 -5.62
CA LYS A 81 -8.87 9.11 -6.87
C LYS A 81 -9.34 7.79 -7.47
N VAL A 82 -9.53 6.74 -6.67
CA VAL A 82 -10.07 5.46 -7.15
C VAL A 82 -11.47 5.65 -7.76
N TRP A 83 -12.40 6.27 -7.05
CA TRP A 83 -13.79 6.40 -7.46
C TRP A 83 -14.01 7.24 -8.73
N TYR A 84 -13.18 8.26 -8.95
CA TYR A 84 -13.33 9.17 -10.09
C TYR A 84 -12.41 8.84 -11.28
N LYS A 85 -11.41 7.98 -11.08
CA LYS A 85 -10.42 7.68 -12.12
C LYS A 85 -10.43 6.22 -12.56
N THR A 86 -11.21 5.35 -11.94
CA THR A 86 -11.32 3.93 -12.33
C THR A 86 -12.78 3.48 -12.38
N ASP A 87 -13.03 2.34 -13.01
CA ASP A 87 -14.38 1.74 -13.12
C ASP A 87 -14.80 0.96 -11.87
N LEU A 88 -14.04 1.06 -10.76
CA LEU A 88 -14.31 0.30 -9.54
C LEU A 88 -15.46 0.86 -8.69
N GLY A 89 -15.99 2.03 -9.04
CA GLY A 89 -17.04 2.69 -8.27
C GLY A 89 -16.63 2.90 -6.80
N ARG A 90 -17.59 2.87 -5.87
CA ARG A 90 -17.35 3.07 -4.42
C ARG A 90 -16.91 1.80 -3.69
N THR A 91 -16.18 0.90 -4.35
CA THR A 91 -15.71 -0.33 -3.71
C THR A 91 -14.80 -0.03 -2.52
N THR A 92 -14.91 -0.88 -1.49
CA THR A 92 -14.00 -0.92 -0.34
C THR A 92 -13.40 -2.32 -0.19
N ASP A 93 -13.51 -3.16 -1.23
CA ASP A 93 -12.93 -4.50 -1.22
C ASP A 93 -11.42 -4.41 -1.47
N TYR A 94 -10.64 -4.96 -0.55
CA TYR A 94 -9.18 -4.89 -0.59
C TYR A 94 -8.63 -5.50 -1.88
N ASP A 95 -9.01 -6.75 -2.17
CA ASP A 95 -8.45 -7.52 -3.30
C ASP A 95 -8.82 -6.91 -4.65
N THR A 96 -10.02 -6.35 -4.78
CA THR A 96 -10.46 -5.60 -5.95
C THR A 96 -9.59 -4.36 -6.17
N ILE A 97 -9.37 -3.55 -5.13
CA ILE A 97 -8.57 -2.32 -5.22
C ILE A 97 -7.10 -2.63 -5.58
N ILE A 98 -6.48 -3.63 -4.95
CA ILE A 98 -5.07 -3.97 -5.20
C ILE A 98 -4.84 -4.78 -6.50
N SER A 99 -5.90 -5.18 -7.19
CA SER A 99 -5.82 -5.94 -8.45
C SER A 99 -6.08 -5.09 -9.69
N ASP A 100 -6.59 -3.86 -9.51
CA ASP A 100 -6.81 -2.91 -10.60
C ASP A 100 -5.54 -2.12 -10.94
N SER A 101 -5.22 -2.01 -12.23
CA SER A 101 -3.95 -1.44 -12.71
C SER A 101 -3.80 0.06 -12.45
N GLN A 102 -4.90 0.78 -12.24
CA GLN A 102 -4.88 2.21 -11.98
C GLN A 102 -5.05 2.51 -10.50
N ALA A 103 -6.00 1.86 -9.82
CA ALA A 103 -6.21 2.01 -8.38
C ALA A 103 -4.97 1.66 -7.57
N ILE A 104 -4.24 0.62 -7.99
CA ILE A 104 -3.01 0.17 -7.32
C ILE A 104 -1.94 1.28 -7.27
N ARG A 105 -1.95 2.24 -8.21
CA ARG A 105 -1.02 3.37 -8.20
C ARG A 105 -1.29 4.32 -7.04
N TYR A 106 -2.57 4.62 -6.80
CA TYR A 106 -3.00 5.44 -5.68
C TYR A 106 -2.79 4.73 -4.34
N VAL A 107 -2.91 3.39 -4.29
CA VAL A 107 -2.54 2.59 -3.11
C VAL A 107 -1.06 2.74 -2.77
N ALA A 108 -0.18 2.71 -3.78
CA ALA A 108 1.25 2.89 -3.56
C ALA A 108 1.57 4.30 -3.02
N GLU A 109 0.94 5.33 -3.60
CA GLU A 109 1.05 6.72 -3.12
C GLU A 109 0.58 6.86 -1.68
N PHE A 110 -0.61 6.32 -1.37
CA PHE A 110 -1.16 6.26 -0.02
C PHE A 110 -0.17 5.62 0.95
N MET A 111 0.31 4.41 0.65
CA MET A 111 1.23 3.66 1.52
C MET A 111 2.55 4.39 1.72
N HIS A 112 3.09 5.01 0.68
CA HIS A 112 4.29 5.82 0.80
C HIS A 112 4.06 7.02 1.75
N ARG A 113 2.96 7.76 1.55
CA ARG A 113 2.60 8.93 2.37
C ARG A 113 2.26 8.62 3.82
N THR A 114 1.88 7.37 4.16
CA THR A 114 1.72 6.96 5.58
C THR A 114 3.03 7.09 6.37
N GLY A 115 4.19 7.05 5.70
CA GLY A 115 5.50 7.06 6.33
C GLY A 115 5.86 5.81 7.14
N LEU A 116 5.01 4.77 7.10
CA LEU A 116 5.23 3.51 7.83
C LEU A 116 6.41 2.70 7.28
N LEU A 117 6.68 2.85 5.99
CA LEU A 117 7.74 2.13 5.30
C LEU A 117 8.97 3.03 5.21
N GLY A 118 9.69 3.16 6.32
CA GLY A 118 10.81 4.08 6.48
C GLY A 118 11.88 3.98 5.39
N GLN A 119 12.06 2.79 4.81
CA GLN A 119 12.99 2.55 3.70
C GLN A 119 12.67 3.31 2.41
N PHE A 120 11.45 3.87 2.26
CA PHE A 120 11.03 4.60 1.07
C PHE A 120 10.92 6.12 1.28
N ARG A 121 11.28 6.65 2.46
CA ARG A 121 11.03 8.05 2.86
C ARG A 121 11.85 9.09 2.07
N GLN A 122 13.01 8.74 1.50
CA GLN A 122 13.93 9.66 0.81
C GLN A 122 13.67 9.83 -0.69
N VAL A 123 12.63 9.22 -1.22
CA VAL A 123 12.33 9.32 -2.64
C VAL A 123 11.36 10.48 -2.81
N ASP A 124 11.78 11.53 -3.52
CA ASP A 124 10.88 12.59 -3.98
C ASP A 124 10.05 12.03 -5.14
N TYR A 125 8.72 12.16 -5.07
CA TYR A 125 7.81 11.64 -6.09
C TYR A 125 7.08 12.78 -6.79
N GLU A 126 7.10 12.74 -8.11
CA GLU A 126 6.21 13.50 -8.97
C GLU A 126 4.77 12.95 -8.83
N ASP A 127 3.78 13.83 -8.98
CA ASP A 127 2.37 13.48 -8.87
C ASP A 127 2.03 12.23 -9.72
N VAL A 128 1.40 11.24 -9.11
CA VAL A 128 0.97 10.00 -9.80
C VAL A 128 0.07 10.34 -10.99
N ASP A 129 -0.65 11.45 -10.91
CA ASP A 129 -1.51 11.95 -11.98
C ASP A 129 -0.71 12.55 -13.16
N ALA A 130 0.50 13.07 -12.94
CA ALA A 130 1.37 13.57 -14.01
C ALA A 130 1.97 12.44 -14.86
N SER A 131 2.25 11.29 -14.24
CA SER A 131 2.83 10.11 -14.90
C SER A 131 1.82 9.19 -15.59
N ILE A 132 0.52 9.46 -15.46
CA ILE A 132 -0.57 8.74 -16.16
C ILE A 132 -0.88 9.38 -17.53
N ASN A 133 -0.48 10.63 -17.77
CA ASN A 133 -0.89 11.43 -18.93
C ASN A 133 0.13 11.53 -20.08
N THR A 134 1.23 10.77 -20.07
CA THR A 134 2.11 10.69 -21.25
C THR A 134 1.46 9.81 -22.33
N PRO A 135 1.10 10.34 -23.51
CA PRO A 135 0.76 9.50 -24.65
C PRO A 135 2.03 8.77 -25.10
N GLU A 136 1.93 7.46 -25.38
CA GLU A 136 2.97 6.69 -26.09
C GLU A 136 3.25 7.31 -27.48
#